data_AF-A0A6B3EJY5-F1
#
_entry.id   AF-A0A6B3EJY5-F1
#
_cell.length_a   1.000
_cell.length_b   1.000
_cell.length_c   1.000
_cell.angle_alpha   90.00
_cell.angle_beta   90.00
_cell.angle_gamma   90.00
#
_symmetry.space_group_name_H-M   'P 1'
#
loop_
_entity.id
_entity.type
_entity.pdbx_description
1 polymer ?
#
loop_
_entity_poly.entity_id
_entity_poly.type
_entity_poly.pdbx_seq_one_letter_code
_entity_poly.pdbx_strand_id
1 'polypeptide(L)' 'MDYPQEQDPGAPVRGGVPEHGRVPKYYAVKARLSALLDTWEGGTPLPTERELAARYEVARETVRQALRELLLEGRLRR' A
#
# COMPACT_ATOMS: atom_id res chain seq x y z
N MET A 1 -12.00 -5.28 -27.51
CA MET A 1 -10.90 -6.17 -27.13
C MET A 1 -11.08 -6.45 -25.65
N ASP A 2 -11.74 -7.57 -25.38
CA ASP A 2 -12.09 -8.04 -24.05
C ASP A 2 -10.82 -8.64 -23.43
N TYR A 3 -10.32 -8.02 -22.37
CA TYR A 3 -9.20 -8.58 -21.60
C TYR A 3 -9.77 -9.05 -20.26
N PRO A 4 -9.92 -10.36 -20.03
CA PRO A 4 -10.36 -10.87 -18.74
C PRO A 4 -9.26 -10.56 -17.72
N GLN A 5 -9.54 -9.62 -16.82
CA GLN A 5 -8.62 -9.25 -15.74
C GLN A 5 -8.77 -10.22 -14.56
N GLU A 6 -8.52 -11.50 -14.79
CA GLU A 6 -8.17 -12.43 -13.71
C GLU A 6 -6.66 -12.26 -13.47
N GLN A 7 -6.33 -11.40 -12.52
CA GLN A 7 -4.95 -11.16 -12.10
C GLN A 7 -4.88 -11.44 -10.61
N ASP A 8 -4.40 -12.64 -10.27
CA ASP A 8 -4.09 -13.10 -8.91
C ASP A 8 -3.51 -11.96 -8.04
N PRO A 9 -4.18 -11.56 -6.95
CA PRO A 9 -3.78 -10.40 -6.14
C PRO A 9 -2.62 -10.69 -5.16
N GLY A 10 -1.83 -11.75 -5.37
CA GLY A 10 -0.91 -12.27 -4.36
C GLY A 10 0.60 -12.05 -4.55
N ALA A 11 1.09 -11.68 -5.73
CA ALA A 11 2.54 -11.68 -5.97
C ALA A 11 3.21 -10.35 -5.53
N PRO A 12 4.26 -10.39 -4.68
CA PRO A 12 4.99 -9.19 -4.31
C PRO A 12 5.86 -8.74 -5.48
N VAL A 13 5.57 -7.54 -5.99
CA VAL A 13 6.43 -6.83 -6.94
C VAL A 13 7.74 -6.47 -6.24
N ARG A 14 8.70 -7.40 -6.25
CA ARG A 14 10.07 -7.15 -5.79
C ARG A 14 10.75 -6.22 -6.78
N GLY A 15 10.92 -4.96 -6.36
CA GLY A 15 11.95 -4.06 -6.85
C GLY A 15 11.77 -3.53 -8.27
N GLY A 16 11.43 -2.24 -8.38
CA GLY A 16 11.60 -1.49 -9.61
C GLY A 16 10.34 -1.38 -10.47
N VAL A 17 10.21 -0.22 -11.09
CA VAL A 17 9.11 0.28 -11.93
C VAL A 17 8.45 -0.82 -12.79
N PRO A 18 7.11 -0.89 -12.82
CA PRO A 18 6.41 -1.89 -13.62
C PRO A 18 6.60 -1.60 -15.10
N GLU A 19 7.06 -2.61 -15.83
CA GLU A 19 7.53 -2.54 -17.23
C GLU A 19 6.44 -2.19 -18.27
N HIS A 20 5.24 -1.76 -17.85
CA HIS A 20 4.08 -1.56 -18.74
C HIS A 20 3.28 -0.28 -18.46
N GLY A 21 3.87 0.72 -17.78
CA GLY A 21 3.21 2.02 -17.56
C GLY A 21 2.01 1.99 -16.58
N ARG A 22 1.75 0.86 -15.92
CA ARG A 22 0.68 0.70 -14.93
C ARG A 22 1.21 0.96 -13.53
N VAL A 23 0.67 1.94 -12.80
CA VAL A 23 1.11 2.28 -11.44
C VAL A 23 1.15 1.02 -10.52
N PRO A 24 2.25 0.76 -9.79
CA PRO A 24 2.32 -0.36 -8.86
C PRO A 24 1.21 -0.33 -7.81
N LYS A 25 0.69 -1.51 -7.44
CA LYS A 25 -0.32 -1.64 -6.38
C LYS A 25 0.13 -0.99 -5.06
N TYR A 26 1.42 -1.10 -4.71
CA TYR A 26 1.95 -0.46 -3.50
C TYR A 26 1.86 1.06 -3.54
N TYR A 27 1.96 1.68 -4.72
CA TYR A 27 1.88 3.14 -4.87
C TYR A 27 0.47 3.63 -4.59
N ALA A 28 -0.55 2.91 -5.07
CA ALA A 28 -1.95 3.20 -4.77
C ALA A 28 -2.25 3.03 -3.28
N VAL A 29 -1.72 1.97 -2.65
CA VAL A 29 -1.84 1.75 -1.20
C VAL A 29 -1.13 2.85 -0.41
N LYS A 30 0.07 3.26 -0.84
CA LYS A 30 0.84 4.35 -0.22
C LYS A 30 0.07 5.67 -0.26
N ALA A 31 -0.52 6.02 -1.40
CA ALA A 31 -1.33 7.23 -1.55
C ALA A 31 -2.55 7.21 -0.61
N ARG A 32 -3.26 6.06 -0.54
CA ARG A 32 -4.41 5.89 0.36
C ARG A 32 -4.02 5.94 1.83
N LEU A 33 -2.91 5.30 2.21
CA LEU A 33 -2.36 5.35 3.57
C LEU A 33 -1.91 6.76 3.93
N SER A 34 -1.28 7.47 2.99
CA SER A 34 -0.86 8.86 3.21
C SER A 34 -2.05 9.79 3.45
N ALA A 35 -3.14 9.62 2.70
CA ALA A 35 -4.37 10.39 2.93
C ALA A 35 -5.02 10.02 4.26
N LEU A 36 -5.02 8.73 4.62
CA LEU A 36 -5.49 8.28 5.94
C LEU A 36 -4.69 8.95 7.05
N LEU A 37 -3.35 8.96 6.95
CA LEU A 37 -2.45 9.57 7.93
C LEU A 37 -2.64 11.08 8.06
N ASP A 38 -2.99 11.77 6.97
CA ASP A 38 -3.30 13.21 7.00
C ASP A 38 -4.52 13.52 7.89
N THR A 39 -5.52 12.64 7.86
CA THR A 39 -6.70 12.69 8.73
C THR A 39 -6.52 12.01 10.08
N TRP A 40 -5.40 11.31 10.28
CA TRP A 40 -5.15 10.52 11.48
C TRP A 40 -4.56 11.42 12.55
N GLU A 41 -5.40 11.86 13.49
CA GLU A 41 -4.95 12.70 14.60
C GLU A 41 -3.88 11.96 15.43
N GLY A 42 -2.75 12.64 15.64
CA GLY A 42 -1.62 12.14 16.40
C GLY A 42 -2.05 11.82 17.83
N GLY A 43 -2.07 10.53 18.17
CA GLY A 43 -2.49 10.04 19.48
C GLY A 43 -3.27 8.72 19.43
N THR A 44 -3.89 8.42 18.30
CA THR A 44 -4.59 7.13 18.10
C THR A 44 -3.62 6.11 17.48
N PRO A 45 -3.47 4.89 18.05
CA PRO A 45 -2.60 3.87 17.47
C PRO A 45 -3.05 3.51 16.04
N LEU A 46 -2.09 3.40 15.13
CA LEU A 46 -2.34 2.99 13.76
C LEU A 46 -2.90 1.55 13.74
N PRO A 47 -3.87 1.22 12.86
CA PRO A 47 -4.35 -0.15 12.72
C PRO A 47 -3.21 -1.10 12.35
N THR A 48 -3.36 -2.37 12.72
CA THR A 48 -2.32 -3.36 12.40
C THR A 48 -2.17 -3.56 10.89
N GLU A 49 -1.01 -4.03 10.43
CA GLU A 49 -0.79 -4.34 9.01
C GLU A 49 -1.87 -5.29 8.45
N ARG A 50 -2.40 -6.19 9.30
CA ARG A 50 -3.44 -7.15 8.92
C ARG A 50 -4.79 -6.48 8.71
N GLU A 51 -5.16 -5.53 9.55
CA GLU A 51 -6.39 -4.75 9.39
C GLU A 51 -6.33 -3.82 8.18
N LEU A 52 -5.17 -3.18 7.96
CA LEU A 52 -4.95 -2.36 6.77
C LEU A 52 -5.01 -3.22 5.49
N ALA A 53 -4.44 -4.42 5.52
CA ALA A 53 -4.50 -5.36 4.40
C ALA A 53 -5.94 -5.76 4.07
N ALA A 54 -6.75 -6.06 5.08
CA ALA A 54 -8.18 -6.34 4.91
C ALA A 54 -8.95 -5.13 4.38
N ARG A 55 -8.71 -3.94 4.95
CA ARG A 55 -9.39 -2.69 4.55
C ARG A 55 -9.12 -2.28 3.11
N TYR A 56 -7.90 -2.50 2.63
CA TYR A 56 -7.49 -2.14 1.27
C TYR A 56 -7.55 -3.31 0.29
N GLU A 57 -7.99 -4.49 0.73
CA GLU A 57 -8.07 -5.71 -0.08
C GLU A 57 -6.75 -6.07 -0.77
N VAL A 58 -5.65 -5.97 -0.02
CA VAL A 58 -4.28 -6.23 -0.52
C VAL A 58 -3.54 -7.20 0.38
N ALA A 59 -2.47 -7.81 -0.14
CA ALA A 59 -1.57 -8.62 0.65
C ALA A 59 -0.88 -7.78 1.75
N ARG A 60 -0.67 -8.38 2.93
CA ARG A 60 0.05 -7.76 4.06
C ARG A 60 1.42 -7.21 3.68
N GLU A 61 2.13 -7.89 2.77
CA GLU A 61 3.44 -7.46 2.30
C GLU A 61 3.37 -6.13 1.52
N THR A 62 2.27 -5.88 0.79
CA THR A 62 2.04 -4.61 0.08
C THR A 62 1.85 -3.46 1.06
N VAL A 63 1.08 -3.70 2.12
CA VAL A 63 0.90 -2.72 3.21
C VAL A 63 2.23 -2.46 3.90
N ARG A 64 2.99 -3.50 4.24
CA ARG A 64 4.31 -3.38 4.87
C ARG A 64 5.28 -2.58 4.00
N GLN A 65 5.25 -2.78 2.69
CA GLN A 65 6.04 -1.98 1.75
C GLN A 65 5.61 -0.51 1.77
N ALA A 66 4.32 -0.22 1.66
CA ALA A 66 3.81 1.15 1.69
C ALA A 66 4.12 1.87 3.02
N LEU A 67 3.97 1.18 4.16
CA LEU A 67 4.33 1.73 5.47
C LEU A 67 5.83 2.02 5.59
N ARG A 68 6.70 1.14 5.07
CA ARG A 68 8.15 1.40 5.02
C ARG A 68 8.49 2.64 4.22
N GLU A 69 7.88 2.81 3.04
CA GLU A 69 8.07 4.02 2.22
C GLU A 69 7.65 5.28 2.96
N LEU A 70 6.48 5.26 3.63
CA LEU A 70 6.00 6.41 4.41
C LEU A 70 6.90 6.74 5.61
N LEU A 71 7.54 5.73 6.20
CA LEU A 71 8.55 5.88 7.25
C LEU A 71 9.83 6.53 6.70
N LEU A 72 10.28 6.11 5.52
CA LEU A 72 11.43 6.70 4.82
C LEU A 72 11.16 8.14 4.39
N GLU A 73 9.94 8.45 3.96
CA GLU A 73 9.47 9.80 3.62
C GLU A 73 9.25 10.70 4.85
N GLY A 74 9.42 10.18 6.07
CA GLY A 74 9.23 10.92 7.31
C GLY A 74 7.76 11.24 7.64
N ARG A 75 6.80 10.64 6.92
CA ARG A 75 5.35 10.81 7.17
C ARG A 75 4.85 9.93 8.32
N LEU A 76 5.59 8.87 8.65
CA LEU A 76 5.30 8.00 9.78
C LEU A 76 6.45 8.06 10.79
N ARG A 77 6.12 8.24 12.07
CA ARG A 77 7.06 8.04 13.19
C ARG A 77 6.75 6.71 13.88
N ARG A 78 7.80 6.02 14.32
CA ARG A 78 7.68 4.82 15.16
C ARG A 78 7.11 5.18 16.53
#